data_AF-A0A957SZI7-F1
#
_entry.id   AF-A0A957SZI7-F1
#
_cell.length_a   1.000
_cell.length_b   1.000
_cell.length_c   1.000
_cell.angle_alpha   90.00
_cell.angle_beta   90.00
_cell.angle_gamma   90.00
#
_symmetry.space_group_name_H-M   'P 1'
#
loop_
_entity.id
_entity.type
_entity.pdbx_description
1 polymer ?
#
loop_
_entity_poly.entity_id
_entity_poly.type
_entity_poly.pdbx_seq_one_letter_code
_entity_poly.pdbx_strand_id
1 'polypeptide(L)' 'VLLLRIMDAFRVFDIIWTLTYGGPGRTTELLSMLIYKSGLQFFQIGQASAMSWLFLLVIFLISTFFIRELQRRNQ' A
#
# COMPACT_ATOMS: atom_id res chain seq x y z
N VAL A 1 -8.49 -19.15 2.29
CA VAL A 1 -9.47 -18.06 2.04
C VAL A 1 -9.17 -16.80 2.86
N LEU A 2 -8.95 -16.90 4.18
CA LEU A 2 -8.63 -15.74 5.03
C LEU A 2 -7.33 -15.01 4.62
N LEU A 3 -6.29 -15.78 4.27
CA LEU A 3 -4.99 -15.28 3.82
C LEU A 3 -5.10 -14.41 2.56
N LEU A 4 -5.84 -14.88 1.56
CA LEU A 4 -6.09 -14.14 0.31
C LEU A 4 -6.85 -12.83 0.58
N ARG A 5 -7.87 -12.86 1.45
CA ARG A 5 -8.59 -11.63 1.83
C ARG A 5 -7.71 -10.61 2.55
N ILE A 6 -6.79 -11.05 3.40
CA ILE A 6 -5.87 -10.14 4.09
C ILE A 6 -4.87 -9.56 3.09
N MET A 7 -4.37 -10.36 2.15
CA MET A 7 -3.47 -9.89 1.09
C MET A 7 -4.16 -8.88 0.16
N ASP A 8 -5.43 -9.14 -0.20
CA ASP A 8 -6.24 -8.20 -0.98
C ASP A 8 -6.51 -6.91 -0.21
N ALA A 9 -6.72 -6.97 1.12
CA ALA A 9 -6.90 -5.81 1.98
C ALA A 9 -5.69 -4.86 2.00
N PHE A 10 -4.47 -5.37 1.81
CA PHE A 10 -3.26 -4.55 1.68
C PHE A 10 -3.09 -3.94 0.27
N ARG A 11 -3.77 -4.47 -0.74
CA ARG A 11 -3.75 -3.98 -2.14
C ARG A 11 -4.90 -3.03 -2.47
N VAL A 12 -5.72 -2.60 -1.51
CA VAL A 12 -6.94 -1.77 -1.69
C VAL A 12 -6.68 -0.34 -2.17
N PHE A 13 -5.47 -0.02 -2.64
CA PHE A 13 -5.17 1.27 -3.28
C PHE A 13 -6.18 1.61 -4.39
N ASP A 14 -6.45 0.65 -5.27
CA ASP A 14 -7.30 0.82 -6.45
C ASP A 14 -8.78 1.10 -6.06
N ILE A 15 -9.24 0.44 -4.99
CA ILE A 15 -10.61 0.53 -4.48
C ILE A 15 -10.83 1.87 -3.76
N ILE A 16 -9.90 2.28 -2.89
CA ILE A 16 -10.01 3.54 -2.14
C ILE A 16 -9.90 4.76 -3.07
N TRP A 17 -9.02 4.69 -4.07
CA TRP A 17 -8.90 5.74 -5.09
C TRP A 17 -10.20 5.93 -5.87
N THR A 18 -10.78 4.84 -6.38
CA THR A 18 -12.04 4.86 -7.16
C THR A 18 -13.22 5.37 -6.34
N LEU A 19 -13.30 5.01 -5.06
CA LEU A 19 -14.46 5.32 -4.23
C LEU A 19 -14.44 6.73 -3.63
N THR A 20 -13.27 7.26 -3.27
CA THR A 20 -13.19 8.49 -2.47
C THR A 20 -12.18 9.51 -2.98
N TYR A 21 -11.31 9.13 -3.92
CA TYR A 21 -10.15 9.94 -4.31
C TYR A 21 -9.40 10.52 -3.09
N GLY A 22 -9.32 9.76 -1.98
CA GLY A 22 -8.64 10.16 -0.75
C GLY A 22 -9.35 11.23 0.10
N GLY A 23 -10.68 11.42 -0.06
CA GLY A 23 -11.48 12.43 0.64
C GLY A 23 -12.32 11.93 1.84
N PRO A 24 -12.91 12.86 2.64
CA PRO A 24 -12.75 14.33 2.61
C PRO A 24 -11.55 14.77 3.45
N GLY A 25 -10.78 15.76 2.99
CA GLY A 25 -9.67 16.36 3.77
C GLY A 25 -8.42 15.48 3.95
N ARG A 26 -8.13 14.54 3.03
CA ARG A 26 -7.01 13.57 3.09
C ARG A 26 -7.17 12.44 4.11
N THR A 27 -8.32 12.32 4.75
CA THR A 27 -8.56 11.34 5.83
C THR A 27 -8.49 9.87 5.37
N THR A 28 -8.69 9.62 4.07
CA THR A 28 -8.61 8.29 3.45
C THR A 28 -7.44 8.17 2.47
N GLU A 29 -6.52 9.16 2.45
CA GLU A 29 -5.40 9.16 1.52
C GLU A 29 -4.33 8.14 1.95
N LEU A 30 -4.07 7.16 1.06
CA LEU A 30 -3.05 6.15 1.27
C LEU A 30 -1.65 6.66 0.88
N LEU A 31 -0.59 6.06 1.43
CA LEU A 31 0.78 6.41 1.03
C LEU A 31 1.04 6.14 -0.46
N SER A 32 0.47 5.05 -1.00
CA SER A 32 0.48 4.73 -2.44
C SER A 32 -0.16 5.82 -3.30
N MET A 33 -1.18 6.50 -2.75
CA MET A 33 -1.87 7.60 -3.40
C MET A 33 -1.03 8.87 -3.44
N LEU A 34 -0.30 9.14 -2.35
CA LEU A 34 0.67 10.23 -2.30
C LEU A 34 1.79 10.04 -3.33
N ILE A 35 2.31 8.81 -3.44
CA ILE A 35 3.33 8.44 -4.43
C ILE A 35 2.83 8.67 -5.85
N TYR A 36 1.59 8.23 -6.14
CA TYR A 36 0.96 8.43 -7.44
C TYR A 36 0.85 9.92 -7.78
N LYS A 37 0.35 10.74 -6.85
CA LYS A 37 0.28 12.21 -7.04
C LYS A 37 1.67 12.82 -7.23
N SER A 38 2.63 12.51 -6.38
CA SER A 38 3.99 13.07 -6.50
C SER A 38 4.68 12.68 -7.82
N GLY A 39 4.50 11.45 -8.30
CA GLY A 39 5.16 10.96 -9.51
C GLY A 39 4.49 11.42 -10.80
N LEU A 40 3.16 11.34 -10.87
CA LEU A 40 2.40 11.56 -12.11
C LEU A 40 1.68 12.90 -12.18
N GLN A 41 1.31 13.49 -11.03
CA GLN A 41 0.61 14.78 -10.99
C GLN A 41 1.59 15.95 -10.83
N PHE A 42 2.57 15.82 -9.93
CA PHE A 42 3.59 16.85 -9.67
C PHE A 42 4.89 16.64 -10.45
N PHE A 43 5.00 15.55 -11.22
CA PHE A 43 6.20 15.18 -12.00
C PHE A 43 7.50 15.12 -11.19
N GLN A 44 7.42 14.91 -9.87
CA GLN A 44 8.57 14.78 -8.98
C GLN A 44 8.99 13.30 -8.89
N ILE A 45 9.47 12.77 -10.02
CA ILE A 45 9.75 11.33 -10.20
C ILE A 45 10.80 10.83 -9.21
N GLY A 46 11.81 11.64 -8.88
CA GLY A 46 12.85 11.28 -7.90
C GLY A 46 12.30 11.10 -6.48
N GLN A 47 11.46 12.04 -6.03
CA GLN A 47 10.82 11.95 -4.71
C GLN A 47 9.81 10.79 -4.67
N ALA A 48 9.01 10.63 -5.73
CA ALA A 48 8.05 9.54 -5.84
C ALA A 48 8.74 8.16 -5.83
N SER A 49 9.89 8.03 -6.48
CA SER A 49 10.67 6.79 -6.49
C SER A 49 11.24 6.45 -5.11
N ALA A 50 11.79 7.43 -4.40
CA ALA A 50 12.28 7.23 -3.03
C ALA A 50 11.15 6.81 -2.08
N MET A 51 9.99 7.46 -2.16
CA MET A 51 8.81 7.09 -1.39
C MET A 51 8.28 5.69 -1.76
N SER A 52 8.32 5.31 -3.05
CA SER A 52 7.93 3.98 -3.52
C SER A 52 8.82 2.87 -2.94
N TRP A 53 10.13 3.09 -2.92
CA TRP A 53 11.07 2.13 -2.33
C TRP A 53 10.86 1.97 -0.82
N LEU A 54 10.62 3.07 -0.11
CA LEU A 54 10.30 3.01 1.33
C LEU A 54 9.00 2.24 1.57
N PHE A 55 7.96 2.52 0.77
CA PHE A 55 6.67 1.84 0.86
C PHE A 55 6.78 0.34 0.56
N LEU A 56 7.57 -0.02 -0.45
CA LEU A 56 7.87 -1.41 -0.79
C LEU A 56 8.52 -2.14 0.38
N LEU A 57 9.52 -1.52 1.03
CA LEU A 57 10.20 -2.09 2.19
C LEU A 57 9.24 -2.38 3.35
N VAL A 58 8.36 -1.42 3.67
CA VAL A 58 7.35 -1.58 4.73
C VAL A 58 6.40 -2.72 4.42
N ILE A 59 5.84 -2.77 3.20
CA ILE A 59 4.93 -3.85 2.79
C ILE A 59 5.67 -5.19 2.78
N PHE A 60 6.91 -5.23 2.31
CA PHE A 60 7.71 -6.45 2.26
C PHE A 60 7.93 -7.02 3.67
N LEU A 61 8.27 -6.18 4.65
CA LEU A 61 8.43 -6.58 6.04
C LEU A 61 7.12 -7.09 6.65
N ILE A 62 6.01 -6.37 6.45
CA ILE A 62 4.70 -6.79 6.95
C ILE A 62 4.27 -8.12 6.30
N SER A 63 4.45 -8.26 4.98
CA SER A 63 4.14 -9.46 4.22
C SER A 63 4.96 -10.65 4.68
N THR A 64 6.29 -10.50 4.80
CA THR A 64 7.15 -11.59 5.30
C THR A 64 6.87 -11.95 6.75
N PHE A 65 6.56 -10.97 7.62
CA PHE A 65 6.13 -11.24 8.99
C PHE A 65 4.83 -12.03 9.03
N PHE A 66 3.83 -11.61 8.26
CA PHE A 66 2.52 -12.26 8.21
C PHE A 66 2.60 -13.68 7.64
N ILE A 67 3.38 -13.88 6.58
CA ILE A 67 3.62 -15.20 5.98
C ILE A 67 4.34 -16.13 6.98
N ARG A 68 5.34 -15.62 7.71
CA ARG A 68 6.05 -16.40 8.75
C ARG A 68 5.12 -16.82 9.90
N GLU A 69 4.28 -15.91 10.39
CA GLU A 69 3.31 -16.19 11.44
C GLU A 69 2.28 -17.25 11.00
N LEU A 70 1.86 -17.19 9.73
CA LEU A 70 0.97 -18.20 9.19
C LEU A 70 1.68 -19.56 9.02
N GLN A 71 2.90 -19.58 8.50
CA GLN A 71 3.68 -20.82 8.37
C GLN A 71 3.89 -21.49 9.73
N ARG A 72 4.06 -20.70 10.80
CA ARG A 72 4.12 -21.20 12.18
C ARG A 72 2.82 -21.84 12.68
N ARG A 73 1.66 -21.43 12.16
CA ARG A 73 0.35 -22.02 12.52
C ARG A 73 -0.01 -23.24 11.69
N ASN A 74 0.68 -23.44 10.56
CA ASN A 74 0.43 -24.50 9.60
C ASN A 74 1.49 -25.62 9.66
N GLN A 75 2.41 -25.54 10.64
CA GLN A 75 3.20 -26.66 11.17
C GLN A 75 2.67 -27.00 12.56
#